data_AF-A0AAD6INV6-F1
#
_entry.id   AF-A0AAD6INV6-F1
#
_cell.length_a   1.000
_cell.length_b   1.000
_cell.length_c   1.000
_cell.angle_alpha   90.00
_cell.angle_beta   90.00
_cell.angle_gamma   90.00
#
_symmetry.space_group_name_H-M   'P 1'
#
loop_
_entity.id
_entity.type
_entity.pdbx_description
1 polymer ?
#
loop_
_entity_poly.entity_id
_entity_poly.type
_entity_poly.pdbx_seq_one_letter_code
_entity_poly.pdbx_strand_id
1 'polypeptide(L)'
;MAAGITPPGSVLEPPLTPPPTAEKPLSRSAQSVVNCLRLHRANHRPRSWWEGRLRPDDYTQVLRALDADKSLRDYVEDKNNEPLADFAKEVEHFATSRILIPEVTPDGAETYSRREPDASFGHRQAHYPGVIVEVCYSQKSRRVSHLADEYILNTDGSVNAVLAFDIDYKGSKRATVTMWRPEYVTVNGVEEFRAATVIEAQPFRTDSGLPTEGIALRLSLRDFATEELARDHVGLEREIVITSKQLWDFLSSAEARQQIQTQHKGSINRIRPGALKRRRPQTPPEQLSSEDEGSVTRGREIKRGRQSSDYRPSSSPGDSTSELH
;
A
#
# COMPACT_ATOMS: atom_id res chain seq x y z
N MET A 1 18.57 35.95 -89.13
CA MET A 1 17.78 34.70 -89.05
C MET A 1 18.74 33.52 -89.13
N ALA A 2 19.07 32.90 -87.99
CA ALA A 2 19.44 31.49 -87.81
C ALA A 2 19.92 31.35 -86.36
N ALA A 3 19.00 30.88 -85.49
CA ALA A 3 19.21 30.68 -84.07
C ALA A 3 19.86 29.31 -83.82
N GLY A 4 20.86 29.27 -82.93
CA GLY A 4 21.48 28.05 -82.44
C GLY A 4 20.59 27.34 -81.43
N ILE A 5 20.45 26.03 -81.60
CA ILE A 5 19.53 25.16 -80.86
C ILE A 5 20.30 24.50 -79.70
N THR A 6 19.81 24.70 -78.47
CA THR A 6 20.28 24.07 -77.22
C THR A 6 19.71 22.64 -77.10
N PRO A 7 20.46 21.62 -76.63
CA PRO A 7 19.91 20.28 -76.42
C PRO A 7 19.12 20.16 -75.09
N PRO A 8 18.15 19.24 -74.99
CA PRO A 8 17.22 19.20 -73.87
C PRO A 8 17.82 18.50 -72.63
N GLY A 9 17.52 19.05 -71.45
CA GLY A 9 17.90 18.49 -70.16
C GLY A 9 17.11 17.23 -69.81
N SER A 10 17.82 16.17 -69.43
CA SER A 10 17.26 14.95 -68.86
C SER A 10 16.93 15.16 -67.39
N VAL A 11 15.64 15.18 -67.05
CA VAL A 11 15.17 15.15 -65.65
C VAL A 11 15.16 13.69 -65.21
N LEU A 12 16.04 13.33 -64.27
CA LEU A 12 15.95 12.08 -63.53
C LEU A 12 14.93 12.27 -62.41
N GLU A 13 13.77 11.62 -62.52
CA GLU A 13 12.85 11.47 -61.40
C GLU A 13 13.55 10.69 -60.26
N PRO A 14 13.53 11.19 -59.02
CA PRO A 14 14.04 10.43 -57.88
C PRO A 14 13.09 9.27 -57.55
N PRO A 15 13.60 8.14 -57.02
CA PRO A 15 12.79 6.95 -56.80
C PRO A 15 11.73 7.21 -55.72
N LEU A 16 10.53 6.73 -56.00
CA LEU A 16 9.38 6.71 -55.11
C LEU A 16 9.75 6.08 -53.77
N THR A 17 9.46 6.80 -52.69
CA THR A 17 9.54 6.30 -51.31
C THR A 17 8.68 5.02 -51.16
N PRO A 18 9.18 3.97 -50.47
CA PRO A 18 8.37 2.80 -50.16
C PRO A 18 7.22 3.17 -49.20
N PRO A 19 6.09 2.44 -49.23
CA PRO A 19 4.94 2.74 -48.39
C PRO A 19 5.29 2.59 -46.91
N PRO A 20 4.77 3.45 -46.02
CA PRO A 20 4.97 3.30 -44.59
C PRO A 20 4.04 2.21 -44.07
N THR A 21 4.44 0.94 -44.23
CA THR A 21 3.71 -0.21 -43.69
C THR A 21 4.61 -0.97 -42.71
N ALA A 22 5.05 -0.26 -41.68
CA ALA A 22 5.51 -0.88 -40.45
C ALA A 22 4.83 -0.13 -39.32
N GLU A 23 3.80 -0.75 -38.73
CA GLU A 23 3.25 -0.25 -37.48
C GLU A 23 4.41 -0.08 -36.50
N LYS A 24 4.51 1.11 -35.88
CA LYS A 24 5.57 1.37 -34.91
C LYS A 24 5.53 0.29 -33.83
N PRO A 25 6.66 -0.36 -33.53
CA PRO A 25 6.71 -1.35 -32.46
C PRO A 25 6.33 -0.70 -31.13
N LEU A 26 5.67 -1.47 -30.26
CA LEU A 26 5.25 -1.02 -28.94
C LEU A 26 6.44 -0.46 -28.15
N SER A 27 6.19 0.57 -27.35
CA SER A 27 7.15 1.02 -26.36
C SER A 27 7.49 -0.12 -25.39
N ARG A 28 8.67 -0.07 -24.77
CA ARG A 28 9.07 -1.09 -23.79
C ARG A 28 8.05 -1.22 -22.65
N SER A 29 7.45 -0.10 -22.24
CA SER A 29 6.43 -0.03 -21.20
C SER A 29 5.15 -0.76 -21.63
N ALA A 30 4.61 -0.40 -22.80
CA ALA A 30 3.42 -1.04 -23.35
C ALA A 30 3.65 -2.53 -23.63
N GLN A 31 4.81 -2.89 -24.19
CA GLN A 31 5.18 -4.28 -24.43
C GLN A 31 5.25 -5.11 -23.15
N SER A 32 5.77 -4.52 -22.06
CA SER A 32 5.84 -5.19 -20.75
C SER A 32 4.44 -5.52 -20.22
N VAL A 33 3.49 -4.60 -20.36
CA VAL A 33 2.08 -4.82 -19.96
C VAL A 33 1.46 -5.94 -20.79
N VAL A 34 1.56 -5.85 -22.11
CA VAL A 34 0.99 -6.85 -23.02
C VAL A 34 1.57 -8.24 -22.75
N ASN A 35 2.88 -8.33 -22.51
CA ASN A 35 3.52 -9.59 -22.14
C ASN A 35 3.02 -10.13 -20.80
N CYS A 36 2.81 -9.25 -19.81
CA CYS A 36 2.23 -9.63 -18.52
C CYS A 36 0.82 -10.20 -18.69
N LEU A 37 -0.04 -9.54 -19.48
CA LEU A 37 -1.40 -10.01 -19.76
C LEU A 37 -1.39 -11.37 -20.48
N ARG A 38 -0.48 -11.57 -21.44
CA ARG A 38 -0.32 -12.86 -22.14
C ARG A 38 0.13 -13.98 -21.20
N LEU A 39 1.10 -13.69 -20.34
CA LEU A 39 1.56 -14.64 -19.33
C LEU A 39 0.44 -14.99 -18.35
N HIS A 40 -0.34 -13.99 -17.92
CA HIS A 40 -1.47 -14.22 -17.02
C HIS A 40 -2.56 -15.08 -17.69
N ARG A 41 -2.89 -14.81 -18.96
CA ARG A 41 -3.80 -15.65 -19.75
C ARG A 41 -3.30 -17.10 -19.87
N ALA A 42 -1.98 -17.29 -19.95
CA ALA A 42 -1.35 -18.61 -19.98
C ALA A 42 -1.16 -19.25 -18.59
N ASN A 43 -1.73 -18.68 -17.52
CA ASN A 43 -1.55 -19.12 -16.12
C ASN A 43 -0.10 -19.04 -15.60
N HIS A 44 0.77 -18.28 -16.27
CA HIS A 44 2.16 -18.02 -15.87
C HIS A 44 2.25 -16.70 -15.09
N ARG A 45 1.60 -16.62 -13.93
CA ARG A 45 1.58 -15.37 -13.15
C ARG A 45 2.99 -15.02 -12.65
N PRO A 46 3.40 -13.74 -12.73
CA PRO A 46 4.63 -13.28 -12.09
C PRO A 46 4.62 -13.63 -10.59
N ARG A 47 5.78 -14.03 -10.05
CA ARG A 47 5.91 -14.37 -8.62
C ARG A 47 5.78 -13.16 -7.68
N SER A 48 5.90 -11.95 -8.22
CA SER A 48 5.81 -10.70 -7.49
C SER A 48 4.77 -9.82 -8.16
N TRP A 49 3.99 -9.09 -7.35
CA TRP A 49 3.07 -8.08 -7.84
C TRP A 49 3.83 -7.00 -8.62
N TRP A 50 3.27 -6.59 -9.76
CA TRP A 50 3.85 -5.59 -10.64
C TRP A 50 2.88 -4.43 -10.73
N GLU A 51 3.34 -3.23 -10.37
CA GLU A 51 2.60 -1.99 -10.54
C GLU A 51 3.43 -1.04 -11.41
N GLY A 52 2.81 -0.46 -12.42
CA GLY A 52 3.47 0.45 -13.33
C GLY A 52 2.52 1.55 -13.80
N ARG A 53 2.88 2.81 -13.55
CA ARG A 53 2.16 3.96 -14.11
C ARG A 53 2.50 4.08 -15.60
N LEU A 54 1.49 3.89 -16.44
CA LEU A 54 1.62 4.12 -17.88
C LEU A 54 1.48 5.59 -18.22
N ARG A 55 2.27 6.05 -19.19
CA ARG A 55 2.01 7.33 -19.84
C ARG A 55 0.78 7.20 -20.74
N PRO A 56 0.03 8.28 -21.02
CA PRO A 56 -1.13 8.22 -21.92
C PRO A 56 -0.82 7.56 -23.27
N ASP A 57 0.34 7.84 -23.85
CA ASP A 57 0.77 7.26 -25.12
C ASP A 57 1.09 5.75 -25.02
N ASP A 58 1.66 5.31 -23.89
CA ASP A 58 1.91 3.89 -23.64
C ASP A 58 0.60 3.14 -23.44
N TYR A 59 -0.35 3.75 -22.71
CA TYR A 59 -1.69 3.19 -22.53
C TYR A 59 -2.43 3.02 -23.85
N THR A 60 -2.38 4.05 -24.72
CA THR A 60 -2.97 3.98 -26.06
C THR A 60 -2.34 2.88 -26.92
N GLN A 61 -1.03 2.66 -26.78
CA GLN A 61 -0.34 1.56 -27.44
C GLN A 61 -0.76 0.18 -26.91
N VAL A 62 -1.00 0.04 -25.60
CA VAL A 62 -1.57 -1.19 -25.02
C VAL A 62 -2.96 -1.44 -25.59
N LEU A 63 -3.83 -0.43 -25.64
CA LEU A 63 -5.17 -0.57 -26.21
C LEU A 63 -5.12 -1.02 -27.67
N ARG A 64 -4.25 -0.41 -28.49
CA ARG A 64 -4.06 -0.84 -29.88
C ARG A 64 -3.58 -2.29 -29.98
N ALA A 65 -2.69 -2.71 -29.08
CA ALA A 65 -2.22 -4.09 -29.06
C ALA A 65 -3.32 -5.09 -28.68
N LEU A 66 -4.25 -4.70 -27.80
CA LEU A 66 -5.44 -5.49 -27.48
C LEU A 66 -6.41 -5.53 -28.67
N ASP A 67 -6.65 -4.40 -29.33
CA ASP A 67 -7.49 -4.35 -30.53
C ASP A 67 -6.98 -5.27 -31.65
N ALA A 68 -5.65 -5.40 -31.78
CA ALA A 68 -5.00 -6.30 -32.74
C ALA A 68 -4.99 -7.79 -32.32
N ASP A 69 -5.22 -8.11 -31.04
CA ASP A 69 -5.20 -9.47 -30.49
C ASP A 69 -6.53 -9.77 -29.81
N LYS A 70 -7.53 -10.17 -30.62
CA LYS A 70 -8.89 -10.45 -30.15
C LYS A 70 -8.92 -11.42 -28.96
N SER A 71 -8.11 -12.48 -29.00
CA SER A 71 -8.06 -13.47 -27.91
C SER A 71 -7.54 -12.86 -26.60
N LEU A 72 -6.59 -11.91 -26.68
CA LEU A 72 -6.07 -11.24 -25.49
C LEU A 72 -7.06 -10.18 -24.99
N ARG A 73 -7.72 -9.48 -25.90
CA ARG A 73 -8.79 -8.54 -25.59
C ARG A 73 -9.96 -9.22 -24.89
N ASP A 74 -10.52 -10.29 -25.48
CA ASP A 74 -11.63 -11.05 -24.92
C ASP A 74 -11.28 -11.53 -23.50
N TYR A 75 -10.03 -11.97 -23.28
CA TYR A 75 -9.54 -12.35 -21.95
C TYR A 75 -9.49 -11.19 -20.96
N VAL A 76 -9.02 -10.00 -21.37
CA VAL A 76 -8.96 -8.82 -20.49
C VAL A 76 -10.37 -8.32 -20.18
N GLU A 77 -11.26 -8.27 -21.17
CA GLU A 77 -12.66 -7.88 -20.99
C GLU A 77 -13.40 -8.86 -20.07
N ASP A 78 -13.20 -10.17 -20.23
CA ASP A 78 -13.72 -11.20 -19.33
C ASP A 78 -13.29 -10.96 -17.87
N LYS A 79 -12.00 -10.67 -17.65
CA LYS A 79 -11.49 -10.39 -16.29
C LYS A 79 -12.01 -9.07 -15.71
N ASN A 80 -12.31 -8.09 -16.55
CA ASN A 80 -12.86 -6.80 -16.12
C ASN A 80 -14.36 -6.84 -15.85
N ASN A 81 -15.09 -7.73 -16.54
CA ASN A 81 -16.54 -7.92 -16.45
C ASN A 81 -16.93 -9.06 -15.49
N GLU A 82 -15.97 -9.68 -14.81
CA GLU A 82 -16.25 -10.67 -13.77
C GLU A 82 -17.02 -9.95 -12.63
N PRO A 83 -18.16 -10.47 -12.13
CA PRO A 83 -18.91 -9.82 -11.05
C PRO A 83 -18.07 -9.51 -9.80
N LEU A 84 -17.04 -10.33 -9.52
CA LEU A 84 -16.08 -10.08 -8.46
C LEU A 84 -15.20 -8.85 -8.73
N ALA A 85 -14.92 -8.53 -9.99
CA ALA A 85 -14.06 -7.40 -10.35
C ALA A 85 -14.71 -6.07 -9.97
N ASP A 86 -16.04 -5.95 -10.10
CA ASP A 86 -16.75 -4.75 -9.67
C ASP A 86 -16.69 -4.60 -8.16
N PHE A 87 -16.97 -5.65 -7.39
CA PHE A 87 -16.81 -5.63 -5.94
C PHE A 87 -15.35 -5.32 -5.51
N ALA A 88 -14.36 -5.96 -6.12
CA ALA A 88 -12.96 -5.79 -5.76
C ALA A 88 -12.43 -4.38 -6.04
N LYS A 89 -12.98 -3.67 -7.05
CA LYS A 89 -12.64 -2.26 -7.33
C LYS A 89 -13.06 -1.33 -6.19
N GLU A 90 -14.06 -1.73 -5.42
CA GLU A 90 -14.58 -0.94 -4.30
C GLU A 90 -13.86 -1.19 -2.98
N VAL A 91 -12.93 -2.16 -2.94
CA VAL A 91 -12.07 -2.39 -1.78
C VAL A 91 -10.91 -1.40 -1.81
N GLU A 92 -10.81 -0.59 -0.76
CA GLU A 92 -9.81 0.46 -0.63
C GLU A 92 -8.93 0.23 0.60
N HIS A 93 -7.73 0.80 0.55
CA HIS A 93 -6.87 0.95 1.71
C HIS A 93 -7.25 2.24 2.44
N PHE A 94 -7.77 2.11 3.66
CA PHE A 94 -8.20 3.24 4.48
C PHE A 94 -7.02 3.90 5.23
N ALA A 95 -5.78 3.48 4.98
CA ALA A 95 -4.57 4.02 5.60
C ALA A 95 -4.66 4.09 7.13
N THR A 96 -3.89 4.98 7.76
CA THR A 96 -3.96 5.27 9.20
C THR A 96 -5.16 6.17 9.51
N SER A 97 -6.32 5.93 8.90
CA SER A 97 -7.52 6.68 9.22
C SER A 97 -7.94 6.35 10.65
N ARG A 98 -8.31 7.38 11.40
CA ARG A 98 -8.86 7.24 12.74
C ARG A 98 -10.19 6.52 12.63
N ILE A 99 -10.35 5.47 13.43
CA ILE A 99 -11.59 4.73 13.57
C ILE A 99 -12.20 5.09 14.93
N LEU A 100 -13.48 5.38 14.95
CA LEU A 100 -14.25 5.60 16.18
C LEU A 100 -15.05 4.35 16.47
N ILE A 101 -14.60 3.59 17.47
CA ILE A 101 -15.22 2.34 17.88
C ILE A 101 -16.21 2.66 19.00
N PRO A 102 -17.48 2.26 18.89
CA PRO A 102 -18.44 2.55 19.94
C PRO A 102 -18.10 1.72 21.18
N GLU A 103 -18.39 2.27 22.35
CA GLU A 103 -18.26 1.61 23.64
C GLU A 103 -19.53 1.89 24.42
N VAL A 104 -20.23 0.83 24.80
CA VAL A 104 -21.41 0.95 25.67
C VAL A 104 -20.92 0.99 27.11
N THR A 105 -21.11 2.13 27.75
CA THR A 105 -20.78 2.27 29.16
C THR A 105 -21.79 1.52 30.05
N PRO A 106 -21.46 1.19 31.30
CA PRO A 106 -22.36 0.44 32.18
C PRO A 106 -23.72 1.11 32.44
N ASP A 107 -23.80 2.43 32.30
CA ASP A 107 -25.01 3.26 32.39
C ASP A 107 -25.79 3.36 31.06
N GLY A 108 -25.34 2.66 30.02
CA GLY A 108 -26.01 2.59 28.71
C GLY A 108 -25.75 3.77 27.80
N ALA A 109 -24.79 4.65 28.13
CA ALA A 109 -24.37 5.71 27.25
C ALA A 109 -23.43 5.16 26.16
N GLU A 110 -23.58 5.65 24.93
CA GLU A 110 -22.66 5.33 23.85
C GLU A 110 -21.51 6.33 23.86
N THR A 111 -20.30 5.83 24.09
CA THR A 111 -19.05 6.58 23.95
C THR A 111 -18.26 6.03 22.78
N TYR A 112 -17.20 6.72 22.36
CA TYR A 112 -16.39 6.28 21.23
C TYR A 112 -14.91 6.26 21.60
N SER A 113 -14.30 5.08 21.49
CA SER A 113 -12.86 4.87 21.56
C SER A 113 -12.22 5.19 20.22
N ARG A 114 -11.22 6.06 20.26
CA ARG A 114 -10.44 6.41 19.06
C ARG A 114 -9.30 5.42 18.88
N ARG A 115 -9.27 4.76 17.71
CA ARG A 115 -8.20 3.86 17.28
C ARG A 115 -7.53 4.33 15.99
N GLU A 116 -6.26 3.98 15.84
CA GLU A 116 -5.42 4.29 14.69
C GLU A 116 -4.63 3.01 14.34
N PRO A 117 -5.24 2.05 13.63
CA PRO A 117 -4.56 0.83 13.24
C PRO A 117 -3.40 1.11 12.29
N ASP A 118 -2.38 0.23 12.28
CA ASP A 118 -1.21 0.39 11.41
C ASP A 118 -1.58 0.30 9.91
N ALA A 119 -2.57 -0.53 9.56
CA ALA A 119 -3.27 -0.46 8.28
C ALA A 119 -4.71 -0.99 8.40
N SER A 120 -5.56 -0.56 7.47
CA SER A 120 -6.94 -1.03 7.38
C SER A 120 -7.43 -1.04 5.93
N PHE A 121 -8.31 -1.98 5.62
CA PHE A 121 -8.87 -2.17 4.29
C PHE A 121 -10.37 -2.47 4.41
N GLY A 122 -11.14 -1.96 3.46
CA GLY A 122 -12.57 -2.23 3.44
C GLY A 122 -13.24 -1.74 2.17
N HIS A 123 -14.47 -2.17 1.97
CA HIS A 123 -15.33 -1.68 0.91
C HIS A 123 -15.68 -0.22 1.18
N ARG A 124 -15.51 0.68 0.20
CA ARG A 124 -15.66 2.13 0.37
C ARG A 124 -17.04 2.62 0.85
N GLN A 125 -18.05 1.75 0.79
CA GLN A 125 -19.41 2.03 1.28
C GLN A 125 -19.64 1.55 2.72
N ALA A 126 -18.71 0.81 3.32
CA ALA A 126 -18.80 0.38 4.71
C ALA A 126 -18.37 1.52 5.65
N HIS A 127 -19.01 1.60 6.81
CA HIS A 127 -18.65 2.58 7.85
C HIS A 127 -17.32 2.21 8.54
N TYR A 128 -17.12 0.91 8.80
CA TYR A 128 -15.90 0.36 9.39
C TYR A 128 -15.09 -0.42 8.32
N PRO A 129 -13.75 -0.52 8.45
CA PRO A 129 -12.97 -1.44 7.64
C PRO A 129 -13.39 -2.88 7.89
N GLY A 130 -13.31 -3.72 6.86
CA GLY A 130 -13.50 -5.16 7.00
C GLY A 130 -12.24 -5.87 7.52
N VAL A 131 -11.05 -5.38 7.17
CA VAL A 131 -9.77 -5.96 7.58
C VAL A 131 -8.90 -4.93 8.28
N ILE A 132 -8.41 -5.27 9.47
CA ILE A 132 -7.46 -4.47 10.26
C ILE A 132 -6.12 -5.19 10.38
N VAL A 133 -5.03 -4.42 10.31
CA VAL A 133 -3.67 -4.91 10.48
C VAL A 133 -2.97 -4.11 11.59
N GLU A 134 -2.38 -4.83 12.54
CA GLU A 134 -1.57 -4.31 13.64
C GLU A 134 -0.17 -4.93 13.58
N VAL A 135 0.87 -4.08 13.68
CA VAL A 135 2.26 -4.50 13.80
C VAL A 135 2.68 -4.37 15.26
N CYS A 136 2.79 -5.52 15.90
CA CYS A 136 3.21 -5.65 17.29
C CYS A 136 4.72 -5.82 17.37
N TYR A 137 5.31 -5.11 18.34
CA TYR A 137 6.63 -5.45 18.89
C TYR A 137 6.40 -6.06 20.28
N SER A 138 7.39 -6.77 20.82
CA SER A 138 7.32 -7.62 22.04
C SER A 138 6.57 -7.08 23.29
N GLN A 139 6.23 -5.78 23.36
CA GLN A 139 5.39 -5.19 24.40
C GLN A 139 3.88 -5.14 24.05
N LYS A 140 3.53 -5.01 22.77
CA LYS A 140 2.14 -4.92 22.27
C LYS A 140 1.46 -6.28 22.09
N SER A 141 2.22 -7.37 21.89
CA SER A 141 1.64 -8.69 21.60
C SER A 141 0.77 -9.26 22.72
N ARG A 142 0.99 -8.85 23.98
CA ARG A 142 0.14 -9.25 25.12
C ARG A 142 -1.24 -8.61 25.14
N ARG A 143 -1.46 -7.54 24.37
CA ARG A 143 -2.73 -6.77 24.34
C ARG A 143 -3.51 -6.95 23.05
N VAL A 144 -2.93 -7.63 22.06
CA VAL A 144 -3.52 -7.65 20.72
C VAL A 144 -4.79 -8.49 20.65
N SER A 145 -4.94 -9.50 21.51
CA SER A 145 -6.19 -10.24 21.64
C SER A 145 -7.34 -9.33 22.10
N HIS A 146 -7.08 -8.49 23.12
CA HIS A 146 -8.06 -7.50 23.59
C HIS A 146 -8.39 -6.46 22.50
N LEU A 147 -7.42 -6.06 21.68
CA LEU A 147 -7.69 -5.18 20.55
C LEU A 147 -8.55 -5.88 19.48
N ALA A 148 -8.32 -7.16 19.23
CA ALA A 148 -9.16 -7.93 18.30
C ALA A 148 -10.60 -8.05 18.82
N ASP A 149 -10.80 -8.30 20.11
CA ASP A 149 -12.12 -8.26 20.75
C ASP A 149 -12.78 -6.89 20.55
N GLU A 150 -12.07 -5.79 20.87
CA GLU A 150 -12.61 -4.44 20.70
C GLU A 150 -12.99 -4.15 19.25
N TYR A 151 -12.12 -4.46 18.28
CA TYR A 151 -12.42 -4.23 16.87
C TYR A 151 -13.61 -5.05 16.38
N ILE A 152 -13.70 -6.33 16.75
CA ILE A 152 -14.73 -7.24 16.22
C ILE A 152 -16.05 -7.08 16.97
N LEU A 153 -16.03 -7.11 18.31
CA LEU A 153 -17.24 -7.10 19.13
C LEU A 153 -17.92 -5.74 19.09
N ASN A 154 -17.17 -4.66 19.29
CA ASN A 154 -17.77 -3.33 19.35
C ASN A 154 -18.19 -2.80 17.98
N THR A 155 -17.79 -3.44 16.89
CA THR A 155 -18.31 -3.10 15.54
C THR A 155 -19.34 -4.11 15.05
N ASP A 156 -19.84 -4.98 15.93
CA ASP A 156 -20.81 -6.05 15.64
C ASP A 156 -20.38 -6.93 14.44
N GLY A 157 -19.08 -7.19 14.32
CA GLY A 157 -18.52 -7.96 13.22
C GLY A 157 -18.37 -7.21 11.91
N SER A 158 -18.53 -5.88 11.88
CA SER A 158 -18.22 -5.08 10.68
C SER A 158 -16.72 -5.18 10.32
N VAL A 159 -15.86 -5.33 11.32
CA VAL A 159 -14.49 -5.81 11.15
C VAL A 159 -14.52 -7.34 11.09
N ASN A 160 -14.36 -7.91 9.90
CA ASN A 160 -14.41 -9.36 9.67
C ASN A 160 -13.07 -10.07 9.89
N ALA A 161 -11.95 -9.34 9.87
CA ALA A 161 -10.65 -9.92 10.14
C ALA A 161 -9.70 -8.92 10.81
N VAL A 162 -9.04 -9.37 11.88
CA VAL A 162 -7.94 -8.63 12.52
C VAL A 162 -6.66 -9.45 12.38
N LEU A 163 -5.62 -8.83 11.85
CA LEU A 163 -4.30 -9.43 11.65
C LEU A 163 -3.29 -8.76 12.58
N ALA A 164 -2.59 -9.56 13.37
CA ALA A 164 -1.48 -9.09 14.19
C ALA A 164 -0.17 -9.71 13.71
N PHE A 165 0.79 -8.87 13.33
CA PHE A 165 2.16 -9.28 13.06
C PHE A 165 3.03 -9.01 14.27
N ASP A 166 3.46 -10.06 14.99
CA ASP A 166 4.41 -9.92 16.10
C ASP A 166 5.84 -10.10 15.57
N ILE A 167 6.64 -9.03 15.66
CA ILE A 167 8.00 -8.98 15.14
C ILE A 167 8.97 -8.76 16.31
N ASP A 168 9.81 -9.77 16.57
CA ASP A 168 10.86 -9.67 17.57
C ASP A 168 11.99 -8.75 17.10
N TYR A 169 12.46 -7.88 18.01
CA TYR A 169 13.47 -6.86 17.71
C TYR A 169 14.73 -6.96 18.60
N LYS A 170 14.76 -7.90 19.56
CA LYS A 170 15.85 -8.08 20.53
C LYS A 170 16.22 -9.56 20.69
N GLY A 171 17.35 -9.96 20.12
CA GLY A 171 17.92 -11.31 20.32
C GLY A 171 17.31 -12.43 19.48
N SER A 172 16.17 -12.18 18.83
CA SER A 172 15.57 -13.07 17.85
C SER A 172 15.12 -12.28 16.61
N LYS A 173 15.13 -12.91 15.44
CA LYS A 173 14.50 -12.41 14.21
C LYS A 173 13.12 -13.02 13.99
N ARG A 174 12.57 -13.74 14.95
CA ARG A 174 11.29 -14.42 14.79
C ARG A 174 10.18 -13.43 14.46
N ALA A 175 9.29 -13.83 13.56
CA ALA A 175 8.09 -13.07 13.26
C ALA A 175 6.91 -14.03 13.05
N THR A 176 5.79 -13.69 13.68
CA THR A 176 4.57 -14.50 13.68
C THR A 176 3.36 -13.69 13.26
N VAL A 177 2.33 -14.37 12.77
CA VAL A 177 1.04 -13.78 12.47
C VAL A 177 -0.05 -14.47 13.28
N THR A 178 -0.97 -13.68 13.82
CA THR A 178 -2.20 -14.14 14.48
C THR A 178 -3.38 -13.50 13.76
N MET A 179 -4.46 -14.25 13.55
CA MET A 179 -5.67 -13.78 12.88
C MET A 179 -6.90 -14.11 13.71
N TRP A 180 -7.80 -13.13 13.86
CA TRP A 180 -9.11 -13.30 14.48
C TRP A 180 -10.22 -13.02 13.48
N ARG A 181 -11.36 -13.71 13.65
CA ARG A 181 -12.59 -13.52 12.88
C ARG A 181 -13.82 -13.52 13.81
N PRO A 182 -14.91 -12.83 13.45
CA PRO A 182 -16.18 -12.99 14.13
C PRO A 182 -16.68 -14.43 14.03
N GLU A 183 -17.16 -14.98 15.13
CA GLU A 183 -17.73 -16.33 15.20
C GLU A 183 -18.96 -16.33 16.12
N TYR A 184 -20.01 -17.01 15.69
CA TYR A 184 -21.17 -17.34 16.53
C TYR A 184 -21.04 -18.77 17.03
N VAL A 185 -21.13 -18.97 18.34
CA VAL A 185 -21.09 -20.30 18.96
C VAL A 185 -22.21 -20.47 19.97
N THR A 186 -22.80 -21.67 20.04
CA THR A 186 -23.81 -21.96 21.06
C THR A 186 -23.16 -22.54 22.31
N VAL A 187 -23.26 -21.83 23.44
CA VAL A 187 -22.76 -22.25 24.76
C VAL A 187 -23.93 -22.31 25.72
N ASN A 188 -24.19 -23.48 26.32
CA ASN A 188 -25.29 -23.70 27.25
C ASN A 188 -26.68 -23.27 26.71
N GLY A 189 -26.90 -23.42 25.40
CA GLY A 189 -28.14 -23.04 24.72
C GLY A 189 -28.29 -21.54 24.41
N VAL A 190 -27.25 -20.73 24.69
CA VAL A 190 -27.19 -19.31 24.32
C VAL A 190 -26.22 -19.14 23.16
N GLU A 191 -26.61 -18.37 22.15
CA GLU A 191 -25.72 -17.99 21.06
C GLU A 191 -24.81 -16.84 21.51
N GLU A 192 -23.51 -17.07 21.46
CA GLU A 192 -22.45 -16.14 21.85
C GLU A 192 -21.73 -15.65 20.59
N PHE A 193 -21.59 -14.34 20.46
CA PHE A 193 -20.76 -13.70 19.44
C PHE A 193 -19.38 -13.40 20.01
N ARG A 194 -18.33 -13.90 19.36
CA ARG A 194 -16.94 -13.79 19.86
C ARG A 194 -15.93 -13.51 18.74
N ALA A 195 -14.77 -12.97 19.11
CA ALA A 195 -13.61 -12.94 18.23
C ALA A 195 -12.82 -14.26 18.34
N ALA A 196 -12.95 -15.14 17.35
CA ALA A 196 -12.27 -16.43 17.33
C ALA A 196 -10.87 -16.33 16.71
N THR A 197 -9.85 -16.82 17.42
CA THR A 197 -8.50 -16.98 16.86
C THR A 197 -8.50 -18.11 15.82
N VAL A 198 -8.31 -17.76 14.54
CA VAL A 198 -8.28 -18.73 13.43
C VAL A 198 -6.87 -19.05 12.96
N ILE A 199 -5.90 -18.20 13.28
CA ILE A 199 -4.45 -18.48 13.17
C ILE A 199 -3.83 -18.00 14.48
N GLU A 200 -3.14 -18.87 15.20
CA GLU A 200 -2.52 -18.55 16.49
C GLU A 200 -0.99 -18.49 16.38
N ALA A 201 -0.41 -17.29 16.53
CA ALA A 201 1.02 -17.05 16.64
C ALA A 201 1.88 -17.82 15.62
N GLN A 202 1.42 -17.90 14.38
CA GLN A 202 2.01 -18.75 13.36
C GLN A 202 3.30 -18.12 12.84
N PRO A 203 4.48 -18.78 12.98
CA PRO A 203 5.73 -18.23 12.48
C PRO A 203 5.77 -18.21 10.94
N PHE A 204 6.08 -17.04 10.38
CA PHE A 204 6.47 -16.87 8.98
C PHE A 204 7.97 -16.59 8.82
N ARG A 205 8.67 -16.27 9.92
CA ARG A 205 10.13 -16.12 10.00
C ARG A 205 10.68 -16.77 11.27
N THR A 206 11.72 -17.58 11.14
CA THR A 206 12.39 -18.26 12.25
C THR A 206 13.21 -17.30 13.10
N ASP A 207 13.66 -17.75 14.28
CA ASP A 207 14.58 -16.97 15.13
C ASP A 207 15.90 -16.60 14.43
N SER A 208 16.37 -17.45 13.51
CA SER A 208 17.54 -17.20 12.67
C SER A 208 17.29 -16.24 11.51
N GLY A 209 16.03 -15.89 11.24
CA GLY A 209 15.63 -14.97 10.18
C GLY A 209 15.35 -15.63 8.83
N LEU A 210 15.18 -16.95 8.77
CA LEU A 210 14.81 -17.69 7.56
C LEU A 210 13.29 -17.77 7.41
N PRO A 211 12.74 -17.85 6.19
CA PRO A 211 11.31 -18.10 5.99
C PRO A 211 10.92 -19.49 6.50
N THR A 212 9.71 -19.64 7.02
CA THR A 212 9.14 -20.95 7.37
C THR A 212 8.40 -21.56 6.17
N GLU A 213 8.31 -22.89 6.13
CA GLU A 213 7.51 -23.61 5.13
C GLU A 213 6.05 -23.78 5.59
N GLY A 214 5.16 -23.97 4.62
CA GLY A 214 3.90 -24.71 4.85
C GLY A 214 2.62 -23.92 5.05
N ILE A 215 2.61 -22.58 5.17
CA ILE A 215 1.38 -21.85 5.49
C ILE A 215 1.21 -20.59 4.66
N ALA A 216 -0.05 -20.28 4.37
CA ALA A 216 -0.46 -19.05 3.74
C ALA A 216 -1.57 -18.38 4.54
N LEU A 217 -1.42 -17.09 4.77
CA LEU A 217 -2.49 -16.21 5.20
C LEU A 217 -3.55 -16.20 4.09
N ARG A 218 -4.80 -16.46 4.48
CA ARG A 218 -5.94 -16.53 3.58
C ARG A 218 -6.98 -15.49 4.00
N LEU A 219 -7.24 -14.58 3.09
CA LEU A 219 -8.36 -13.65 3.16
C LEU A 219 -9.28 -13.92 1.99
N SER A 220 -10.57 -13.74 2.13
CA SER A 220 -11.55 -13.76 1.04
C SER A 220 -11.92 -12.32 0.66
N LEU A 221 -12.57 -12.10 -0.48
CA LEU A 221 -13.12 -10.77 -0.77
C LEU A 221 -14.24 -10.39 0.21
N ARG A 222 -14.96 -11.39 0.74
CA ARG A 222 -16.01 -11.20 1.74
C ARG A 222 -15.48 -10.51 3.01
N ASP A 223 -14.22 -10.74 3.37
CA ASP A 223 -13.62 -10.15 4.57
C ASP A 223 -13.58 -8.61 4.52
N PHE A 224 -13.60 -8.03 3.33
CA PHE A 224 -13.46 -6.58 3.16
C PHE A 224 -14.79 -5.83 3.26
N ALA A 225 -15.94 -6.48 3.47
CA ALA A 225 -17.23 -5.80 3.50
C ALA A 225 -18.19 -6.38 4.54
N THR A 226 -19.20 -5.60 4.95
CA THR A 226 -20.29 -6.08 5.80
C THR A 226 -21.14 -7.13 5.09
N GLU A 227 -21.90 -7.94 5.84
CA GLU A 227 -22.81 -8.93 5.27
C GLU A 227 -23.84 -8.30 4.33
N GLU A 228 -24.30 -7.07 4.61
CA GLU A 228 -25.20 -6.31 3.75
C GLU A 228 -24.60 -6.05 2.36
N LEU A 229 -23.35 -5.56 2.31
CA LEU A 229 -22.66 -5.27 1.06
C LEU A 229 -22.25 -6.54 0.30
N ALA A 230 -21.98 -7.63 1.03
CA ALA A 230 -21.58 -8.90 0.46
C ALA A 230 -22.77 -9.73 -0.08
N ARG A 231 -23.99 -9.52 0.42
CA ARG A 231 -25.16 -10.40 0.21
C ARG A 231 -25.46 -10.74 -1.25
N ASP A 232 -25.42 -9.74 -2.13
CA ASP A 232 -25.87 -9.88 -3.52
C ASP A 232 -24.74 -10.30 -4.48
N HIS A 233 -23.54 -10.56 -3.95
CA HIS A 233 -22.35 -10.91 -4.73
C HIS A 233 -22.03 -12.41 -4.63
N VAL A 234 -21.91 -13.07 -5.78
CA VAL A 234 -21.52 -14.49 -5.85
C VAL A 234 -20.01 -14.62 -5.98
N GLY A 235 -19.42 -15.60 -5.30
CA GLY A 235 -18.01 -15.97 -5.45
C GLY A 235 -17.02 -15.15 -4.61
N LEU A 236 -17.50 -14.37 -3.64
CA LEU A 236 -16.65 -13.61 -2.72
C LEU A 236 -15.71 -14.49 -1.87
N GLU A 237 -15.97 -15.80 -1.80
CA GLU A 237 -15.12 -16.81 -1.17
C GLU A 237 -13.76 -17.00 -1.87
N ARG A 238 -13.52 -16.35 -3.00
CA ARG A 238 -12.25 -16.44 -3.72
C ARG A 238 -11.10 -15.92 -2.83
N GLU A 239 -10.17 -16.82 -2.51
CA GLU A 239 -9.08 -16.53 -1.59
C GLU A 239 -7.96 -15.68 -2.21
N ILE A 240 -7.54 -14.68 -1.44
CA ILE A 240 -6.25 -14.01 -1.50
C ILE A 240 -5.30 -14.79 -0.60
N VAL A 241 -4.26 -15.37 -1.20
CA VAL A 241 -3.31 -16.26 -0.52
C VAL A 241 -1.94 -15.58 -0.44
N ILE A 242 -1.45 -15.34 0.77
CA ILE A 242 -0.12 -14.75 1.03
C ILE A 242 0.72 -15.78 1.78
N THR A 243 1.74 -16.31 1.12
CA THR A 243 2.64 -17.35 1.67
C THR A 243 3.58 -16.79 2.75
N SER A 244 4.07 -17.65 3.65
CA SER A 244 5.14 -17.29 4.60
C SER A 244 6.36 -16.65 3.93
N LYS A 245 6.72 -17.13 2.73
CA LYS A 245 7.81 -16.54 1.94
C LYS A 245 7.50 -15.11 1.52
N GLN A 246 6.28 -14.82 1.04
CA GLN A 246 5.90 -13.45 0.66
C GLN A 246 5.88 -12.52 1.88
N LEU A 247 5.34 -12.98 3.03
CA LEU A 247 5.39 -12.21 4.28
C LEU A 247 6.83 -11.93 4.71
N TRP A 248 7.72 -12.92 4.58
CA TRP A 248 9.15 -12.77 4.84
C TRP A 248 9.82 -11.77 3.88
N ASP A 249 9.49 -11.80 2.58
CA ASP A 249 10.00 -10.87 1.57
C ASP A 249 9.55 -9.43 1.88
N PHE A 250 8.28 -9.24 2.28
CA PHE A 250 7.73 -7.93 2.69
C PHE A 250 8.45 -7.39 3.92
N LEU A 251 8.59 -8.21 4.96
CA LEU A 251 9.26 -7.81 6.19
C LEU A 251 10.73 -7.48 5.95
N SER A 252 11.44 -8.32 5.19
CA SER A 252 12.85 -8.08 4.83
C SER A 252 13.04 -6.76 4.06
N SER A 253 12.11 -6.45 3.15
CA SER A 253 12.11 -5.18 2.41
C SER A 253 11.85 -3.98 3.33
N ALA A 254 10.91 -4.12 4.29
CA ALA A 254 10.60 -3.09 5.26
C ALA A 254 11.78 -2.80 6.21
N GLU A 255 12.44 -3.84 6.73
CA GLU A 255 13.61 -3.72 7.60
C GLU A 255 14.80 -3.10 6.86
N ALA A 256 15.05 -3.49 5.61
CA ALA A 256 16.10 -2.87 4.79
C ALA A 256 15.85 -1.37 4.59
N ARG A 257 14.59 -0.97 4.35
CA ARG A 257 14.20 0.44 4.26
C ARG A 257 14.38 1.16 5.60
N GLN A 258 13.96 0.55 6.70
CA GLN A 258 14.13 1.11 8.04
C GLN A 258 15.61 1.33 8.37
N GLN A 259 16.47 0.36 8.04
CA GLN A 259 17.92 0.46 8.28
C GLN A 259 18.54 1.65 7.55
N ILE A 260 18.15 1.89 6.29
CA ILE A 260 18.60 3.06 5.52
C ILE A 260 18.21 4.36 6.24
N GLN A 261 16.97 4.46 6.73
CA GLN A 261 16.47 5.64 7.44
C GLN A 261 17.17 5.86 8.78
N THR A 262 17.27 4.83 9.63
CA THR A 262 17.89 4.93 10.96
C THR A 262 19.38 5.27 10.86
N GLN A 263 20.08 4.70 9.87
CA GLN A 263 21.49 5.03 9.62
C GLN A 263 21.69 6.36 8.88
N HIS A 264 20.62 7.07 8.53
CA HIS A 264 20.65 8.30 7.73
C HIS A 264 21.44 8.13 6.42
N LYS A 265 21.38 6.93 5.84
CA LYS A 265 22.01 6.60 4.56
C LYS A 265 21.00 6.81 3.44
N GLY A 266 21.50 6.91 2.21
CA GLY A 266 20.67 7.04 1.00
C GLY A 266 20.79 8.40 0.33
N SER A 267 20.25 8.47 -0.90
CA SER A 267 20.28 9.68 -1.70
C SER A 267 19.29 10.71 -1.14
N ILE A 268 19.80 11.88 -0.75
CA ILE A 268 18.98 13.03 -0.43
C ILE A 268 19.14 14.11 -1.49
N ASN A 269 18.10 14.89 -1.72
CA ASN A 269 18.20 16.08 -2.53
C ASN A 269 19.15 17.08 -1.86
N ARG A 270 20.11 17.58 -2.63
CA ARG A 270 20.94 18.72 -2.22
C ARG A 270 20.35 19.98 -2.83
N ILE A 271 20.29 21.06 -2.06
CA ILE A 271 19.94 22.36 -2.63
C ILE A 271 21.09 22.80 -3.56
N ARG A 272 20.75 23.53 -4.63
CA ARG A 272 21.76 24.01 -5.58
C ARG A 272 22.83 24.83 -4.83
N PRO A 273 24.11 24.74 -5.22
CA PRO A 273 25.15 25.59 -4.63
C PRO A 273 24.75 27.07 -4.65
N GLY A 274 24.93 27.77 -3.53
CA GLY A 274 24.55 29.18 -3.37
C GLY A 274 23.07 29.44 -3.03
N ALA A 275 22.19 28.44 -3.13
CA ALA A 275 20.79 28.61 -2.73
C ALA A 275 20.66 28.64 -1.19
N LEU A 276 19.88 29.59 -0.67
CA LEU A 276 19.59 29.68 0.76
C LEU A 276 18.21 29.11 1.10
N LYS A 277 18.09 28.44 2.25
CA LYS A 277 16.81 27.95 2.76
C LYS A 277 16.05 29.11 3.42
N ARG A 278 14.81 29.36 3.00
CA ARG A 278 13.93 30.31 3.72
C ARG A 278 13.73 29.82 5.17
N ARG A 279 13.79 30.72 6.15
CA ARG A 279 13.43 30.39 7.53
C ARG A 279 11.96 29.96 7.59
N ARG A 280 11.68 28.92 8.38
CA ARG A 280 10.29 28.52 8.67
C ARG A 280 9.64 29.68 9.44
N PRO A 281 8.47 30.20 9.01
CA PRO A 281 7.67 31.08 9.85
C PRO A 281 7.41 30.38 11.17
N GLN A 282 7.32 31.14 12.25
CA GLN A 282 6.89 30.56 13.51
C GLN A 282 5.51 29.93 13.29
N THR A 283 5.37 28.65 13.61
CA THR A 283 4.05 28.01 13.61
C THR A 283 3.15 28.85 14.52
N PRO A 284 1.94 29.27 14.07
CA PRO A 284 0.99 29.92 14.96
C PRO A 284 0.83 29.08 16.23
N PRO A 285 0.68 29.70 17.42
CA PRO A 285 0.40 28.94 18.63
C PRO A 285 -0.82 28.05 18.37
N GLU A 286 -0.70 26.76 18.68
CA GLU A 286 -1.82 25.83 18.65
C GLU A 286 -2.95 26.42 19.49
N GLN A 287 -4.07 26.75 18.85
CA GLN A 287 -5.31 26.98 19.56
C GLN A 287 -5.78 25.60 19.99
N LEU A 288 -5.49 25.22 21.24
CA LEU A 288 -6.08 24.04 21.86
C LEU A 288 -7.61 24.26 21.81
N SER A 289 -8.31 23.56 20.92
CA SER A 289 -9.74 23.34 21.09
C SER A 289 -9.93 22.54 22.38
N SER A 290 -11.06 22.75 23.06
CA SER A 290 -11.41 22.16 24.36
C SER A 290 -11.44 20.62 24.43
N GLU A 291 -11.01 19.93 23.37
CA GLU A 291 -10.97 18.48 23.25
C GLU A 291 -9.58 17.88 23.54
N ASP A 292 -8.53 18.71 23.69
CA ASP A 292 -7.15 18.27 23.97
C ASP A 292 -6.69 18.78 25.36
N GLU A 293 -7.33 18.32 26.44
CA GLU A 293 -6.79 18.49 27.79
C GLU A 293 -5.86 17.31 28.14
N GLY A 294 -4.55 17.54 27.96
CA GLY A 294 -3.49 16.62 28.34
C GLY A 294 -2.15 17.32 28.56
N SER A 295 -2.14 18.36 29.40
CA SER A 295 -1.00 19.01 30.07
C SER A 295 0.36 19.05 29.33
N VAL A 296 0.70 20.22 28.75
CA VAL A 296 2.11 20.61 28.54
C VAL A 296 2.34 22.00 29.12
N THR A 297 2.60 22.08 30.42
CA THR A 297 3.10 23.30 31.04
C THR A 297 4.61 23.44 30.88
N ARG A 298 4.97 24.53 30.19
CA ARG A 298 6.15 25.39 30.38
C ARG A 298 7.55 24.78 30.25
N GLY A 299 8.24 25.28 29.22
CA GLY A 299 9.67 25.54 29.34
C GLY A 299 10.30 26.00 28.02
N ARG A 300 10.29 27.30 27.73
CA ARG A 300 11.33 27.92 26.87
C ARG A 300 11.33 29.44 27.01
N GLU A 301 12.17 29.90 27.93
CA GLU A 301 12.66 31.27 27.95
C GLU A 301 13.42 31.56 26.65
N ILE A 302 12.99 32.59 25.92
CA ILE A 302 13.60 33.04 24.67
C ILE A 302 14.72 34.02 25.01
N LYS A 303 15.98 33.58 24.94
CA LYS A 303 17.12 34.50 24.86
C LYS A 303 17.12 35.19 23.49
N ARG A 304 16.80 36.49 23.49
CA ARG A 304 16.91 37.40 22.34
C ARG A 304 18.38 37.64 22.00
N GLY A 305 18.76 37.35 20.75
CA GLY A 305 20.04 37.72 20.14
C GLY A 305 19.88 37.94 18.64
N ARG A 306 20.13 39.18 18.19
CA ARG A 306 19.97 39.70 16.82
C ARG A 306 20.90 39.01 15.81
N GLN A 307 20.33 38.56 14.67
CA GLN A 307 20.78 38.85 13.30
C GLN A 307 19.68 38.38 12.32
N SER A 308 19.00 39.35 11.71
CA SER A 308 17.79 39.18 10.89
C SER A 308 18.15 38.92 9.43
N SER A 309 18.51 37.67 9.11
CA SER A 309 18.39 37.19 7.75
C SER A 309 17.22 36.21 7.69
N ASP A 310 16.27 36.45 6.79
CA ASP A 310 15.12 35.56 6.53
C ASP A 310 15.54 34.22 5.93
N TYR A 311 16.83 34.05 5.69
CA TYR A 311 17.42 32.89 5.05
C TYR A 311 18.47 32.22 5.95
N ARG A 312 18.63 30.91 5.78
CA ARG A 312 19.68 30.09 6.41
C ARG A 312 20.50 29.39 5.33
N PRO A 313 21.81 29.26 5.51
CA PRO A 313 22.67 28.52 4.57
C PRO A 313 22.27 27.04 4.47
N SER A 314 22.72 26.37 3.41
CA SER A 314 22.63 24.92 3.29
C SER A 314 23.31 24.24 4.47
N SER A 315 22.83 23.05 4.85
CA SER A 315 23.57 22.20 5.78
C SER A 315 24.95 21.90 5.16
N SER A 316 26.03 22.22 5.87
CA SER A 316 27.39 21.87 5.43
C SER A 316 27.54 20.35 5.33
N PRO A 317 28.34 19.82 4.39
CA PRO A 317 28.75 18.42 4.46
C PRO A 317 29.45 18.22 5.80
N GLY A 318 28.97 17.26 6.60
CA GLY A 318 29.57 16.96 7.90
C GLY A 318 31.05 16.66 7.73
N ASP A 319 31.87 17.41 8.43
CA ASP A 319 33.26 17.08 8.72
C ASP A 319 33.22 15.75 9.48
N SER A 320 33.76 14.71 8.85
CA SER A 320 34.00 13.43 9.52
C SER A 320 35.31 13.58 10.28
N THR A 321 35.30 14.27 11.41
CA THR A 321 36.40 14.18 12.37
C THR A 321 36.26 12.87 13.12
N SER A 322 37.05 11.91 12.68
CA SER A 322 37.52 10.79 13.47
C SER A 322 38.19 11.32 14.75
N GLU A 323 37.56 11.10 15.91
CA GLU A 323 38.29 11.12 17.17
C GLU A 323 38.70 9.70 17.54
N LEU A 324 40.02 9.51 17.55
CA LEU A 324 40.72 8.41 18.20
C LEU A 324 40.45 8.50 19.71
N HIS A 325 39.99 7.40 20.31
CA HIS A 325 40.51 6.93 21.58
C HIS A 325 40.25 5.43 21.76
#